data_AF-A0A662E5C6-F1
#
_entry.id   AF-A0A662E5C6-F1
#
_cell.length_a   1.000
_cell.length_b   1.000
_cell.length_c   1.000
_cell.angle_alpha   90.00
_cell.angle_beta   90.00
_cell.angle_gamma   90.00
#
_symmetry.space_group_name_H-M   'P 1'
#
loop_
_entity.id
_entity.type
_entity.pdbx_description
1 polymer ?
#
loop_
_entity_poly.entity_id
_entity_poly.type
_entity_poly.pdbx_seq_one_letter_code
_entity_poly.pdbx_strand_id
1 'polypeptide(L)'
;LNAAVYISDLFLPKGDLVVSIKGRTSSDRVDFFAKKDLGFEKLPIVVLINRGSASGSEIVAGSIQDNDRGLLVGKTSWGKGLVQSVFKIGSDEALALTTAKYYTASGRCIQRDYSRSFADYFNPSDKKLEKEEKNLPIFKTKIGRKVHAGGGITPDKEVEMGTLDSFLINLRFRTSAFFRFAIAYSNTHSDISREFKADKNVLKAFKKFLKEKKIQFTDKEFEKNNAYIRTTIEQEILSAKFGLEAGARRFLKIDEQFKKAVSSFPESIALYRRAKKFHGKKLVAAQN
;
A
#
# COMPACT_ATOMS: atom_id res chain seq x y z
N LEU A 1 -13.78 -6.24 7.56
CA LEU A 1 -13.73 -7.58 6.94
C LEU A 1 -14.58 -7.64 5.67
N ASN A 2 -15.90 -7.44 5.74
CA ASN A 2 -16.80 -7.61 4.60
C ASN A 2 -16.39 -6.80 3.36
N ALA A 3 -15.95 -5.55 3.53
CA ALA A 3 -15.42 -4.74 2.43
C ALA A 3 -14.16 -5.35 1.78
N ALA A 4 -13.23 -5.90 2.56
CA ALA A 4 -12.06 -6.58 2.01
C ALA A 4 -12.44 -7.83 1.23
N VAL A 5 -13.38 -8.63 1.75
CA VAL A 5 -13.91 -9.80 1.04
C VAL A 5 -14.58 -9.39 -0.27
N TYR A 6 -15.39 -8.34 -0.25
CA TYR A 6 -16.06 -7.81 -1.44
C TYR A 6 -15.08 -7.31 -2.49
N ILE A 7 -14.04 -6.56 -2.09
CA ILE A 7 -13.01 -6.07 -3.03
C ILE A 7 -12.23 -7.25 -3.62
N SER A 8 -11.88 -8.26 -2.82
CA SER A 8 -11.22 -9.46 -3.33
C SER A 8 -12.12 -10.25 -4.30
N ASP A 9 -13.42 -10.32 -4.06
CA ASP A 9 -14.42 -10.98 -4.90
C ASP A 9 -14.49 -10.38 -6.31
N LEU A 10 -14.15 -9.10 -6.50
CA LEU A 10 -14.09 -8.50 -7.84
C LEU A 10 -13.04 -9.15 -8.73
N PHE A 11 -11.92 -9.58 -8.15
CA PHE A 11 -10.74 -9.99 -8.92
C PHE A 11 -10.47 -11.49 -8.88
N LEU A 12 -11.02 -12.20 -7.90
CA LEU A 12 -10.77 -13.63 -7.72
C LEU A 12 -11.86 -14.47 -8.41
N PRO A 13 -11.48 -15.59 -9.06
CA PRO A 13 -12.45 -16.56 -9.53
C PRO A 13 -13.39 -17.04 -8.42
N LYS A 14 -14.67 -17.23 -8.73
CA LYS A 14 -15.64 -17.84 -7.82
C LYS A 14 -15.10 -19.15 -7.23
N GLY A 15 -15.24 -19.29 -5.91
CA GLY A 15 -14.77 -20.45 -5.14
C GLY A 15 -13.36 -20.30 -4.59
N ASP A 16 -12.60 -19.27 -4.99
CA ASP A 16 -11.28 -19.02 -4.41
C ASP A 16 -11.40 -18.51 -2.97
N LEU A 17 -10.59 -19.07 -2.07
CA LEU A 17 -10.52 -18.63 -0.68
C LEU A 17 -9.91 -17.22 -0.62
N VAL A 18 -10.63 -16.29 0.00
CA VAL A 18 -10.15 -14.93 0.26
C VAL A 18 -9.35 -14.90 1.55
N VAL A 19 -9.97 -15.34 2.65
CA VAL A 19 -9.41 -15.31 4.00
C VAL A 19 -10.11 -16.34 4.89
N SER A 20 -9.36 -16.91 5.83
CA SER A 20 -9.89 -17.71 6.92
C SER A 20 -9.68 -16.98 8.24
N ILE A 21 -10.70 -16.99 9.09
CA ILE A 21 -10.60 -16.65 10.51
C ILE A 21 -10.39 -17.94 11.27
N LYS A 22 -9.41 -18.00 12.18
CA LYS A 22 -9.25 -19.13 13.10
C LYS A 22 -9.16 -18.62 14.53
N GLY A 23 -10.14 -19.02 15.36
CA GLY A 23 -10.15 -18.79 16.80
C GLY A 23 -9.31 -19.80 17.57
N ARG A 24 -9.65 -20.00 18.85
CA ARG A 24 -8.92 -20.91 19.75
C ARG A 24 -9.21 -22.38 19.43
N THR A 25 -10.45 -22.70 19.04
CA THR A 25 -10.86 -24.05 18.70
C THR A 25 -11.03 -24.21 17.19
N SER A 26 -10.97 -25.44 16.68
CA SER A 26 -11.16 -25.73 15.25
C SER A 26 -12.57 -25.39 14.75
N SER A 27 -13.58 -25.45 15.63
CA SER A 27 -14.94 -25.02 15.35
C SER A 27 -15.08 -23.50 15.17
N ASP A 28 -14.11 -22.71 15.66
CA ASP A 28 -14.08 -21.25 15.48
C ASP A 28 -13.49 -20.83 14.13
N ARG A 29 -13.42 -21.76 13.16
CA ARG A 29 -12.94 -21.47 11.82
C ARG A 29 -14.06 -20.98 10.93
N VAL A 30 -13.86 -19.82 10.32
CA VAL A 30 -14.77 -19.26 9.31
C VAL A 30 -13.98 -18.92 8.05
N ASP A 31 -14.38 -19.51 6.93
CA ASP A 31 -13.75 -19.29 5.63
C ASP A 31 -14.62 -18.38 4.76
N PHE A 32 -14.00 -17.39 4.13
CA PHE A 32 -14.64 -16.45 3.22
C PHE A 32 -14.13 -16.69 1.81
N PHE A 33 -15.02 -17.06 0.90
CA PHE A 33 -14.70 -17.34 -0.50
C PHE A 33 -15.23 -16.24 -1.42
N ALA A 34 -14.60 -16.08 -2.58
CA ALA A 34 -15.15 -15.35 -3.70
C ALA A 34 -16.44 -16.04 -4.18
N LYS A 35 -17.51 -15.27 -4.34
CA LYS A 35 -18.87 -15.77 -4.61
C LYS A 35 -19.34 -15.42 -6.01
N LYS A 36 -18.87 -14.33 -6.59
CA LYS A 36 -19.39 -13.78 -7.84
C LYS A 36 -18.35 -13.85 -8.96
N ASP A 37 -18.83 -13.82 -10.19
CA ASP A 37 -18.03 -13.52 -11.38
C ASP A 37 -18.48 -12.12 -11.82
N LEU A 38 -17.65 -11.12 -11.52
CA LEU A 38 -17.92 -9.71 -11.73
C LEU A 38 -17.18 -9.16 -12.96
N GLY A 39 -16.46 -10.02 -13.69
CA GLY A 39 -15.78 -9.71 -14.94
C GLY A 39 -14.37 -9.13 -14.82
N PHE A 40 -13.95 -8.67 -13.63
CA PHE A 40 -12.61 -8.11 -13.41
C PHE A 40 -11.53 -9.19 -13.16
N GLU A 41 -11.91 -10.45 -13.03
CA GLU A 41 -11.04 -11.64 -12.89
C GLU A 41 -10.18 -11.87 -14.15
N LYS A 42 -10.51 -11.21 -15.26
CA LYS A 42 -9.79 -11.30 -16.54
C LYS A 42 -8.71 -10.23 -16.74
N LEU A 43 -8.70 -9.18 -15.90
CA LEU A 43 -7.79 -8.04 -16.07
C LEU A 43 -6.43 -8.29 -15.37
N PRO A 44 -5.27 -7.95 -15.95
CA PRO A 44 -4.03 -8.01 -15.19
C PRO A 44 -4.05 -6.99 -14.05
N ILE A 45 -3.53 -7.37 -12.88
CA ILE A 45 -3.52 -6.48 -11.70
C ILE A 45 -2.14 -6.46 -11.05
N VAL A 46 -1.75 -5.29 -10.58
CA VAL A 46 -0.59 -5.09 -9.71
C VAL A 46 -1.09 -4.33 -8.48
N VAL A 47 -0.77 -4.82 -7.29
CA VAL A 47 -1.20 -4.23 -6.02
C VAL A 47 -0.01 -3.56 -5.35
N LEU A 48 -0.12 -2.26 -5.10
CA LEU A 48 0.86 -1.51 -4.32
C LEU A 48 0.56 -1.62 -2.83
N ILE A 49 1.57 -2.01 -2.05
CA ILE A 49 1.48 -2.09 -0.59
C ILE A 49 2.68 -1.41 0.07
N ASN A 50 2.49 -0.96 1.30
CA ASN A 50 3.53 -0.34 2.10
C ASN A 50 3.33 -0.64 3.59
N ARG A 51 4.20 -0.09 4.44
CA ARG A 51 4.14 -0.24 5.90
C ARG A 51 2.82 0.25 6.52
N GLY A 52 2.12 1.20 5.90
CA GLY A 52 0.81 1.67 6.35
C GLY A 52 -0.36 0.76 5.97
N SER A 53 -0.12 -0.27 5.15
CA SER A 53 -1.15 -1.24 4.76
C SER A 53 -1.43 -2.20 5.91
N ALA A 54 -2.65 -2.20 6.45
CA ALA A 54 -3.01 -3.00 7.63
C ALA A 54 -4.43 -3.59 7.52
N SER A 55 -4.67 -4.72 8.19
CA SER A 55 -6.00 -5.33 8.35
C SER A 55 -6.69 -5.66 7.02
N GLY A 56 -7.77 -4.97 6.66
CA GLY A 56 -8.51 -5.22 5.42
C GLY A 56 -7.63 -5.17 4.16
N SER A 57 -6.69 -4.23 4.10
CA SER A 57 -5.75 -4.11 2.97
C SER A 57 -4.83 -5.34 2.85
N GLU A 58 -4.47 -5.95 3.98
CA GLU A 58 -3.63 -7.15 4.02
C GLU A 58 -4.42 -8.40 3.60
N ILE A 59 -5.72 -8.44 3.89
CA ILE A 59 -6.63 -9.47 3.37
C ILE A 59 -6.71 -9.38 1.85
N VAL A 60 -6.93 -8.18 1.30
CA VAL A 60 -6.97 -7.97 -0.16
C VAL A 60 -5.65 -8.38 -0.79
N ALA A 61 -4.53 -7.81 -0.32
CA ALA A 61 -3.20 -8.10 -0.84
C ALA A 61 -2.85 -9.60 -0.76
N GLY A 62 -3.04 -10.22 0.40
CA GLY A 62 -2.80 -11.64 0.61
C GLY A 62 -3.67 -12.53 -0.26
N SER A 63 -4.95 -12.18 -0.44
CA SER A 63 -5.86 -12.95 -1.30
C SER A 63 -5.45 -12.89 -2.77
N ILE A 64 -4.99 -11.74 -3.27
CA ILE A 64 -4.50 -11.60 -4.64
C ILE A 64 -3.19 -12.36 -4.84
N GLN A 65 -2.25 -12.26 -3.89
CA GLN A 65 -0.95 -12.92 -3.97
C GLN A 65 -1.08 -14.44 -3.91
N ASP A 66 -1.81 -14.95 -2.92
CA ASP A 66 -1.87 -16.37 -2.61
C ASP A 66 -2.68 -17.18 -3.63
N ASN A 67 -3.67 -16.54 -4.27
CA ASN A 67 -4.40 -17.12 -5.41
C ASN A 67 -3.70 -16.89 -6.75
N ASP A 68 -2.46 -16.35 -6.75
CA ASP A 68 -1.67 -16.06 -7.94
C ASP A 68 -2.38 -15.17 -8.97
N ARG A 69 -3.25 -14.28 -8.46
CA ARG A 69 -4.09 -13.44 -9.29
C ARG A 69 -3.38 -12.20 -9.80
N GLY A 70 -2.38 -11.72 -9.08
CA GLY A 70 -1.59 -10.55 -9.43
C GLY A 70 -0.31 -10.46 -8.63
N LEU A 71 0.52 -9.47 -8.99
CA LEU A 71 1.77 -9.19 -8.30
C LEU A 71 1.60 -8.09 -7.26
N LEU A 72 2.30 -8.24 -6.14
CA LEU A 72 2.43 -7.20 -5.12
C LEU A 72 3.76 -6.47 -5.27
N VAL A 73 3.72 -5.15 -5.17
CA VAL A 73 4.88 -4.26 -5.30
C VAL A 73 4.92 -3.28 -4.13
N GLY A 74 6.10 -2.94 -3.62
CA GLY A 74 6.28 -1.90 -2.61
C GLY A 74 7.04 -2.40 -1.39
N LYS A 75 6.49 -2.22 -0.18
CA LYS A 75 7.11 -2.65 1.08
C LYS A 75 6.20 -3.60 1.85
N THR A 76 6.80 -4.50 2.66
CA THR A 76 6.03 -5.41 3.52
C THR A 76 5.02 -4.63 4.36
N SER A 77 3.80 -5.13 4.45
CA SER A 77 2.69 -4.49 5.17
C SER A 77 2.92 -4.45 6.69
N TRP A 78 1.94 -3.92 7.42
CA TRP A 78 2.02 -3.76 8.87
C TRP A 78 2.09 -5.10 9.63
N GLY A 79 1.18 -6.03 9.32
CA GLY A 79 1.03 -7.31 10.02
C GLY A 79 -0.09 -7.31 11.07
N LYS A 80 -1.20 -6.60 10.83
CA LYS A 80 -2.39 -6.60 11.71
C LYS A 80 -3.37 -7.69 11.28
N GLY A 81 -3.04 -8.91 11.68
CA GLY A 81 -3.82 -10.13 11.43
C GLY A 81 -4.76 -10.55 12.56
N LEU A 82 -5.17 -9.64 13.45
CA LEU A 82 -6.07 -9.94 14.58
C LEU A 82 -7.54 -9.62 14.26
N VAL A 83 -8.45 -10.44 14.80
CA VAL A 83 -9.89 -10.18 14.85
C VAL A 83 -10.25 -9.75 16.26
N GLN A 84 -10.94 -8.61 16.39
CA GLN A 84 -11.46 -8.12 17.66
C GLN A 84 -12.99 -8.25 17.66
N SER A 85 -13.52 -8.88 18.70
CA SER A 85 -14.95 -8.95 18.98
C SER A 85 -15.28 -7.99 20.12
N VAL A 86 -16.45 -7.35 20.03
CA VAL A 86 -16.94 -6.43 21.06
C VAL A 86 -18.02 -7.14 21.87
N PHE A 87 -17.81 -7.28 23.17
CA PHE A 87 -18.73 -7.90 24.11
C PHE A 87 -19.33 -6.81 25.00
N LYS A 88 -20.65 -6.66 25.02
CA LYS A 88 -21.31 -5.75 25.96
C LYS A 88 -21.17 -6.32 27.38
N ILE A 89 -20.78 -5.48 28.33
CA ILE A 89 -20.62 -5.85 29.75
C ILE A 89 -21.48 -5.00 30.68
N GLY A 90 -22.07 -3.91 30.18
CA GLY A 90 -23.03 -3.05 30.88
C GLY A 90 -23.96 -2.35 29.89
N SER A 91 -24.74 -1.37 30.38
CA SER A 91 -25.61 -0.56 29.51
C SER A 91 -24.81 0.23 28.46
N ASP A 92 -23.69 0.82 28.89
CA ASP A 92 -22.86 1.74 28.11
C ASP A 92 -21.39 1.30 28.04
N GLU A 93 -21.10 0.07 28.46
CA GLU A 93 -19.75 -0.49 28.54
C GLU A 93 -19.59 -1.72 27.64
N ALA A 94 -18.44 -1.82 26.99
CA ALA A 94 -18.10 -2.97 26.16
C ALA A 94 -16.61 -3.31 26.23
N LEU A 95 -16.31 -4.61 26.18
CA LEU A 95 -14.97 -5.16 26.10
C LEU A 95 -14.63 -5.49 24.64
N ALA A 96 -13.62 -4.83 24.09
CA ALA A 96 -13.02 -5.21 22.81
C ALA A 96 -11.91 -6.25 23.06
N LEU A 97 -12.16 -7.51 22.68
CA LEU A 97 -11.24 -8.62 22.92
C LEU A 97 -10.78 -9.23 21.60
N THR A 98 -9.49 -9.52 21.50
CA THR A 98 -8.94 -10.31 20.38
C THR A 98 -9.37 -11.76 20.51
N THR A 99 -10.13 -12.26 19.53
CA THR A 99 -10.76 -13.59 19.57
C THR A 99 -10.19 -14.56 18.53
N ALA A 100 -9.60 -14.04 17.46
CA ALA A 100 -9.10 -14.87 16.37
C ALA A 100 -7.98 -14.20 15.56
N LYS A 101 -7.40 -14.96 14.62
CA LYS A 101 -6.40 -14.48 13.65
C LYS A 101 -6.87 -14.69 12.21
N TYR A 102 -6.43 -13.82 11.32
CA TYR A 102 -6.62 -13.94 9.87
C TYR A 102 -5.51 -14.78 9.23
N TYR A 103 -5.92 -15.67 8.34
CA TYR A 103 -5.07 -16.54 7.54
C TYR A 103 -5.42 -16.38 6.06
N THR A 104 -4.41 -16.36 5.19
CA THR A 104 -4.60 -16.24 3.74
C THR A 104 -4.93 -17.61 3.10
N ALA A 105 -5.16 -17.62 1.78
CA ALA A 105 -5.46 -18.84 1.04
C ALA A 105 -4.35 -19.92 1.09
N SER A 106 -3.07 -19.53 1.23
CA SER A 106 -1.98 -20.49 1.44
C SER A 106 -1.91 -21.03 2.87
N GLY A 107 -2.78 -20.57 3.77
CA GLY A 107 -2.80 -20.97 5.18
C GLY A 107 -1.81 -20.23 6.07
N ARG A 108 -1.12 -19.18 5.58
CA ARG A 108 -0.19 -18.38 6.38
C ARG A 108 -0.94 -17.36 7.25
N CYS A 109 -0.49 -17.21 8.50
CA CYS A 109 -0.98 -16.20 9.42
C CYS A 109 -0.43 -14.82 9.03
N ILE A 110 -1.29 -13.81 8.94
CA ILE A 110 -0.87 -12.43 8.63
C ILE A 110 -0.19 -11.78 9.84
N GLN A 111 -0.65 -12.13 11.05
CA GLN A 111 -0.28 -11.44 12.28
C GLN A 111 1.23 -11.46 12.52
N ARG A 112 1.81 -10.26 12.64
CA ARG A 112 3.18 -10.08 13.09
C ARG A 112 3.32 -10.33 14.59
N ASP A 113 4.46 -10.88 14.99
CA ASP A 113 4.82 -10.97 16.40
C ASP A 113 5.25 -9.60 16.94
N TYR A 114 4.44 -9.05 17.84
CA TYR A 114 4.72 -7.82 18.59
C TYR A 114 4.92 -8.08 20.09
N SER A 115 5.09 -9.35 20.50
CA SER A 115 5.08 -9.78 21.90
C SER A 115 6.22 -9.19 22.75
N ARG A 116 7.30 -8.70 22.13
CA ARG A 116 8.48 -8.24 22.85
C ARG A 116 8.31 -6.90 23.55
N SER A 117 7.47 -6.02 23.01
CA SER A 117 7.17 -4.72 23.63
C SER A 117 5.89 -4.13 23.06
N PHE A 118 5.08 -3.53 23.94
CA PHE A 118 3.94 -2.71 23.51
C PHE A 118 4.38 -1.58 22.58
N ALA A 119 5.58 -0.99 22.81
CA ALA A 119 6.13 0.04 21.95
C ALA A 119 6.45 -0.46 20.53
N ASP A 120 6.83 -1.73 20.36
CA ASP A 120 7.10 -2.33 19.04
C ASP A 120 5.81 -2.37 18.19
N TYR A 121 4.63 -2.41 18.82
CA TYR A 121 3.37 -2.28 18.10
C TYR A 121 3.14 -0.87 17.57
N PHE A 122 3.43 0.19 18.35
CA PHE A 122 3.12 1.57 17.92
C PHE A 122 4.23 2.20 17.07
N ASN A 123 5.47 1.81 17.30
CA ASN A 123 6.63 2.38 16.62
C ASN A 123 7.67 1.30 16.29
N PRO A 124 7.34 0.39 15.35
CA PRO A 124 8.28 -0.66 14.98
C PRO A 124 9.48 -0.09 14.21
N SER A 125 10.69 -0.54 14.53
CA SER A 125 11.90 -0.18 13.79
C SER A 125 12.03 -0.99 12.49
N ASP A 126 11.97 -0.32 11.35
CA ASP A 126 12.06 -0.96 10.02
C ASP A 126 13.30 -1.86 9.87
N LYS A 127 14.49 -1.40 10.29
CA LYS A 127 15.73 -2.20 10.22
C LYS A 127 15.67 -3.50 11.02
N LYS A 128 15.00 -3.47 12.17
CA LYS A 128 14.83 -4.64 13.03
C LYS A 128 13.85 -5.63 12.38
N LEU A 129 12.73 -5.12 11.86
CA LEU A 129 11.72 -5.90 11.17
C LEU A 129 12.28 -6.59 9.92
N GLU A 130 13.05 -5.88 9.10
CA GLU A 130 13.66 -6.46 7.88
C GLU A 130 14.57 -7.66 8.19
N LYS A 131 15.27 -7.62 9.34
CA LYS A 131 16.09 -8.76 9.78
C LYS A 131 15.23 -9.95 10.20
N GLU A 132 14.10 -9.69 10.87
CA GLU A 132 13.16 -10.73 11.32
C GLU A 132 12.40 -11.34 10.14
N GLU A 133 12.03 -10.53 9.15
CA GLU A 133 11.32 -10.94 7.93
C GLU A 133 12.08 -12.01 7.13
N LYS A 134 13.42 -12.00 7.18
CA LYS A 134 14.28 -12.99 6.48
C LYS A 134 14.15 -14.41 7.01
N ASN A 135 13.73 -14.58 8.27
CA ASN A 135 13.65 -15.89 8.94
C ASN A 135 12.20 -16.37 9.11
N LEU A 136 11.24 -15.74 8.41
CA LEU A 136 9.83 -16.09 8.54
C LEU A 136 9.49 -17.43 7.86
N PRO A 137 8.56 -18.21 8.44
CA PRO A 137 8.10 -19.46 7.85
C PRO A 137 7.62 -19.30 6.41
N ILE A 138 8.05 -20.22 5.54
CA ILE A 138 7.73 -20.21 4.11
C ILE A 138 6.50 -21.07 3.84
N PHE A 139 5.55 -20.49 3.13
CA PHE A 139 4.36 -21.12 2.56
C PHE A 139 4.42 -21.02 1.04
N LYS A 140 3.45 -21.66 0.37
CA LYS A 140 3.37 -21.68 -1.09
C LYS A 140 2.00 -21.21 -1.56
N THR A 141 1.98 -20.32 -2.55
CA THR A 141 0.75 -19.95 -3.28
C THR A 141 0.20 -21.16 -4.04
N LYS A 142 -0.99 -21.01 -4.63
CA LYS A 142 -1.64 -22.11 -5.39
C LYS A 142 -0.76 -22.75 -6.46
N ILE A 143 0.06 -21.96 -7.16
CA ILE A 143 0.99 -22.45 -8.19
C ILE A 143 2.43 -22.67 -7.69
N GLY A 144 2.65 -22.56 -6.38
CA GLY A 144 3.91 -22.91 -5.73
C GLY A 144 4.92 -21.78 -5.53
N ARG A 145 4.54 -20.50 -5.69
CA ARG A 145 5.46 -19.38 -5.39
C ARG A 145 5.65 -19.27 -3.87
N LYS A 146 6.86 -18.91 -3.43
CA LYS A 146 7.17 -18.74 -2.00
C LYS A 146 6.49 -17.48 -1.46
N VAL A 147 5.87 -17.61 -0.30
CA VAL A 147 5.29 -16.49 0.48
C VAL A 147 5.59 -16.70 1.96
N HIS A 148 5.67 -15.63 2.74
CA HIS A 148 6.09 -15.69 4.15
C HIS A 148 4.92 -15.46 5.11
N ALA A 149 4.91 -16.14 6.25
CA ALA A 149 3.93 -15.95 7.33
C ALA A 149 4.49 -15.10 8.47
N GLY A 150 3.63 -14.46 9.25
CA GLY A 150 4.02 -13.92 10.56
C GLY A 150 4.72 -12.55 10.54
N GLY A 151 4.71 -11.84 9.42
CA GLY A 151 5.30 -10.51 9.29
C GLY A 151 4.43 -9.50 8.55
N GLY A 152 3.15 -9.80 8.34
CA GLY A 152 2.32 -9.15 7.32
C GLY A 152 2.46 -9.81 5.95
N ILE A 153 2.10 -9.06 4.91
CA ILE A 153 2.18 -9.45 3.51
C ILE A 153 3.44 -8.83 2.91
N THR A 154 4.42 -9.68 2.60
CA THR A 154 5.64 -9.30 1.87
C THR A 154 5.33 -9.21 0.36
N PRO A 155 5.69 -8.11 -0.32
CA PRO A 155 5.44 -7.97 -1.75
C PRO A 155 6.29 -8.93 -2.58
N ASP A 156 5.84 -9.21 -3.80
CA ASP A 156 6.63 -9.99 -4.77
C ASP A 156 7.84 -9.20 -5.30
N LYS A 157 7.71 -7.87 -5.33
CA LYS A 157 8.80 -6.95 -5.66
C LYS A 157 8.92 -5.86 -4.62
N GLU A 158 10.00 -5.90 -3.87
CA GLU A 158 10.32 -4.86 -2.92
C GLU A 158 10.83 -3.60 -3.62
N VAL A 159 10.35 -2.44 -3.16
CA VAL A 159 10.73 -1.13 -3.68
C VAL A 159 10.80 -0.16 -2.51
N GLU A 160 11.99 0.40 -2.28
CA GLU A 160 12.18 1.44 -1.29
C GLU A 160 11.33 2.68 -1.61
N MET A 161 10.74 3.28 -0.59
CA MET A 161 10.34 4.67 -0.70
C MET A 161 11.59 5.52 -0.49
N GLY A 162 11.87 6.44 -1.42
CA GLY A 162 12.95 7.40 -1.23
C GLY A 162 12.76 8.16 0.08
N THR A 163 13.85 8.35 0.83
CA THR A 163 13.83 9.15 2.04
C THR A 163 13.97 10.63 1.69
N LEU A 164 13.20 11.47 2.38
CA LEU A 164 13.37 12.92 2.31
C LEU A 164 14.48 13.32 3.28
N ASP A 165 15.37 14.21 2.86
CA ASP A 165 16.33 14.81 3.78
C ASP A 165 15.64 15.82 4.71
N SER A 166 16.34 16.22 5.78
CA SER A 166 15.80 17.12 6.81
C SER A 166 15.29 18.44 6.23
N PHE A 167 15.92 18.93 5.15
CA PHE A 167 15.50 20.13 4.44
C PHE A 167 14.14 19.93 3.78
N LEU A 168 13.96 18.87 3.00
CA LEU A 168 12.67 18.55 2.38
C LEU A 168 11.58 18.24 3.41
N ILE A 169 11.92 17.56 4.51
CA ILE A 169 11.00 17.32 5.63
C ILE A 169 10.54 18.65 6.23
N ASN A 170 11.46 19.59 6.43
CA ASN A 170 11.13 20.90 6.98
C ASN A 170 10.18 21.68 6.05
N LEU A 171 10.47 21.71 4.75
CA LEU A 171 9.61 22.38 3.76
C LEU A 171 8.23 21.72 3.67
N ARG A 172 8.16 20.39 3.65
CA ARG A 172 6.91 19.66 3.42
C ARG A 172 6.02 19.59 4.65
N PHE A 173 6.57 19.16 5.78
CA PHE A 173 5.76 18.77 6.94
C PHE A 173 5.79 19.79 8.07
N ARG A 174 6.95 20.39 8.35
CA ARG A 174 7.08 21.31 9.51
C ARG A 174 6.52 22.70 9.20
N THR A 175 6.80 23.22 8.01
CA THR A 175 6.42 24.59 7.61
C THR A 175 5.25 24.64 6.64
N SER A 176 4.88 23.50 6.05
CA SER A 176 3.90 23.39 4.95
C SER A 176 4.18 24.38 3.81
N ALA A 177 5.46 24.61 3.49
CA ALA A 177 5.90 25.66 2.58
C ALA A 177 5.33 25.48 1.17
N PHE A 178 5.31 24.24 0.65
CA PHE A 178 4.80 23.95 -0.69
C PHE A 178 3.31 24.27 -0.82
N PHE A 179 2.48 23.78 0.12
CA PHE A 179 1.05 24.04 0.13
C PHE A 179 0.76 25.54 0.26
N ARG A 180 1.39 26.21 1.22
CA ARG A 180 1.20 27.66 1.45
C ARG A 180 1.65 28.49 0.24
N PHE A 181 2.75 28.10 -0.40
CA PHE A 181 3.20 28.73 -1.64
C PHE A 181 2.19 28.50 -2.77
N ALA A 182 1.69 27.28 -2.94
CA ALA A 182 0.74 26.96 -3.99
C ALA A 182 -0.54 27.79 -3.89
N ILE A 183 -1.08 28.00 -2.68
CA ILE A 183 -2.22 28.88 -2.44
C ILE A 183 -1.89 30.33 -2.80
N ALA A 184 -0.76 30.86 -2.31
CA ALA A 184 -0.35 32.25 -2.59
C ALA A 184 -0.09 32.51 -4.09
N TYR A 185 0.59 31.58 -4.75
CA TYR A 185 0.89 31.63 -6.17
C TYR A 185 -0.40 31.55 -7.00
N SER A 186 -1.30 30.64 -6.64
CA SER A 186 -2.59 30.44 -7.30
C SER A 186 -3.51 31.66 -7.22
N ASN A 187 -3.46 32.43 -6.14
CA ASN A 187 -4.31 33.62 -5.97
C ASN A 187 -3.87 34.79 -6.85
N THR A 188 -2.63 34.79 -7.33
CA THR A 188 -2.05 35.89 -8.13
C THR A 188 -1.81 35.52 -9.59
N HIS A 189 -2.00 34.24 -9.96
CA HIS A 189 -1.82 33.72 -11.31
C HIS A 189 -3.09 32.95 -11.73
N SER A 190 -3.95 33.62 -12.51
CA SER A 190 -5.22 33.06 -12.99
C SER A 190 -5.06 32.14 -14.21
N ASP A 191 -3.93 32.22 -14.90
CA ASP A 191 -3.60 31.55 -16.17
C ASP A 191 -2.96 30.15 -16.00
N ILE A 192 -3.01 29.57 -14.80
CA ILE A 192 -2.45 28.25 -14.52
C ILE A 192 -3.24 27.17 -15.29
N SER A 193 -2.57 26.42 -16.17
CA SER A 193 -3.14 25.28 -16.90
C SER A 193 -2.82 23.92 -16.25
N ARG A 194 -3.45 22.84 -16.73
CA ARG A 194 -3.17 21.47 -16.25
C ARG A 194 -1.76 20.98 -16.61
N GLU A 195 -1.15 21.61 -17.61
CA GLU A 195 0.19 21.33 -18.11
C GLU A 195 1.28 22.06 -17.31
N PHE A 196 0.90 22.90 -16.33
CA PHE A 196 1.79 23.75 -15.54
C PHE A 196 3.12 23.08 -15.17
N LYS A 197 4.18 23.90 -15.29
CA LYS A 197 5.57 23.53 -14.99
C LYS A 197 6.19 24.55 -14.05
N ALA A 198 6.84 24.05 -13.00
CA ALA A 198 7.62 24.89 -12.10
C ALA A 198 8.95 25.25 -12.76
N ASP A 199 8.91 26.26 -13.63
CA ASP A 199 10.07 26.77 -14.35
C ASP A 199 11.05 27.54 -13.42
N LYS A 200 12.06 28.18 -14.00
CA LYS A 200 13.04 28.97 -13.25
C LYS A 200 12.41 30.16 -12.51
N ASN A 201 11.37 30.78 -13.09
CA ASN A 201 10.68 31.93 -12.49
C ASN A 201 9.84 31.50 -11.28
N VAL A 202 9.12 30.38 -11.39
CA VAL A 202 8.37 29.77 -10.28
C VAL A 202 9.32 29.41 -9.14
N LEU A 203 10.48 28.82 -9.43
CA LEU A 203 11.48 28.52 -8.40
C LEU A 203 12.06 29.77 -7.73
N LYS A 204 12.29 30.85 -8.49
CA LYS A 204 12.72 32.14 -7.94
C LYS A 204 11.64 32.72 -7.03
N ALA A 205 10.38 32.65 -7.44
CA ALA A 205 9.23 33.06 -6.63
C ALA A 205 9.12 32.22 -5.35
N PHE A 206 9.35 30.90 -5.43
CA PHE A 206 9.36 30.03 -4.25
C PHE A 206 10.50 30.38 -3.29
N LYS A 207 11.74 30.58 -3.78
CA LYS A 207 12.85 31.05 -2.94
C LYS A 207 12.53 32.39 -2.25
N LYS A 208 11.90 33.33 -2.97
CA LYS A 208 11.44 34.61 -2.39
C LYS A 208 10.42 34.39 -1.29
N PHE A 209 9.42 33.53 -1.54
CA PHE A 209 8.41 33.15 -0.56
C PHE A 209 9.03 32.53 0.70
N LEU A 210 10.01 31.64 0.57
CA LEU A 210 10.72 31.06 1.71
C LEU A 210 11.42 32.14 2.56
N LYS A 211 12.09 33.11 1.91
CA LYS A 211 12.73 34.24 2.60
C LYS A 211 11.70 35.11 3.33
N GLU A 212 10.60 35.47 2.67
CA GLU A 212 9.51 36.28 3.27
C GLU A 212 8.86 35.58 4.47
N LYS A 213 8.72 34.24 4.41
CA LYS A 213 8.20 33.43 5.53
C LYS A 213 9.28 33.05 6.55
N LYS A 214 10.49 33.59 6.42
CA LYS A 214 11.64 33.33 7.32
C LYS A 214 11.97 31.83 7.44
N ILE A 215 11.75 31.07 6.37
CA ILE A 215 12.10 29.65 6.29
C ILE A 215 13.54 29.54 5.78
N GLN A 216 14.42 28.99 6.61
CA GLN A 216 15.84 28.85 6.30
C GLN A 216 16.08 27.79 5.21
N PHE A 217 16.99 28.11 4.29
CA PHE A 217 17.49 27.20 3.26
C PHE A 217 18.86 27.69 2.74
N THR A 218 19.66 26.78 2.20
CA THR A 218 20.88 27.10 1.44
C THR A 218 20.69 26.82 -0.05
N ASP A 219 21.47 27.49 -0.91
CA ASP A 219 21.42 27.22 -2.35
C ASP A 219 21.83 25.77 -2.68
N LYS A 220 22.80 25.22 -1.96
CA LYS A 220 23.24 23.82 -2.10
C LYS A 220 22.12 22.82 -1.82
N GLU A 221 21.35 23.00 -0.76
CA GLU A 221 20.19 22.15 -0.43
C GLU A 221 19.10 22.24 -1.50
N PHE A 222 18.86 23.44 -2.01
CA PHE A 222 17.86 23.69 -3.05
C PHE A 222 18.26 23.08 -4.39
N GLU A 223 19.53 23.18 -4.77
CA GLU A 223 20.09 22.59 -5.99
C GLU A 223 20.08 21.07 -5.93
N LYS A 224 20.54 20.48 -4.82
CA LYS A 224 20.50 19.03 -4.58
C LYS A 224 19.08 18.46 -4.76
N ASN A 225 18.08 19.18 -4.25
CA ASN A 225 16.70 18.70 -4.21
C ASN A 225 15.80 19.31 -5.30
N ASN A 226 16.39 19.90 -6.33
CA ASN A 226 15.69 20.75 -7.28
C ASN A 226 14.55 20.03 -8.04
N ALA A 227 14.76 18.79 -8.46
CA ALA A 227 13.76 17.99 -9.17
C ALA A 227 12.53 17.68 -8.28
N TYR A 228 12.77 17.35 -7.01
CA TYR A 228 11.71 17.09 -6.03
C TYR A 228 10.92 18.37 -5.72
N ILE A 229 11.61 19.49 -5.50
CA ILE A 229 11.00 20.80 -5.23
C ILE A 229 10.08 21.20 -6.39
N ARG A 230 10.57 21.13 -7.64
CA ARG A 230 9.75 21.43 -8.83
C ARG A 230 8.49 20.59 -8.87
N THR A 231 8.63 19.28 -8.76
CA THR A 231 7.49 18.37 -8.87
C THR A 231 6.48 18.57 -7.74
N THR A 232 6.97 18.87 -6.53
CA THR A 232 6.09 19.13 -5.38
C THR A 232 5.35 20.46 -5.52
N ILE A 233 6.01 21.51 -6.02
CA ILE A 233 5.34 22.78 -6.35
C ILE A 233 4.24 22.54 -7.40
N GLU A 234 4.55 21.81 -8.47
CA GLU A 234 3.58 21.48 -9.51
C GLU A 234 2.41 20.67 -8.93
N GLN A 235 2.69 19.67 -8.09
CA GLN A 235 1.67 18.89 -7.39
C GLN A 235 0.73 19.79 -6.58
N GLU A 236 1.26 20.65 -5.71
CA GLU A 236 0.45 21.47 -4.82
C GLU A 236 -0.35 22.53 -5.58
N ILE A 237 0.24 23.17 -6.61
CA ILE A 237 -0.48 24.14 -7.44
C ILE A 237 -1.61 23.48 -8.23
N LEU A 238 -1.34 22.32 -8.86
CA LEU A 238 -2.37 21.59 -9.59
C LEU A 238 -3.46 21.06 -8.66
N SER A 239 -3.12 20.63 -7.45
CA SER A 239 -4.09 20.27 -6.41
C SER A 239 -4.99 21.45 -6.04
N ALA A 240 -4.39 22.62 -5.80
CA ALA A 240 -5.11 23.82 -5.38
C ALA A 240 -6.08 24.32 -6.47
N LYS A 241 -5.70 24.22 -7.75
CA LYS A 241 -6.51 24.72 -8.88
C LYS A 241 -7.50 23.71 -9.45
N PHE A 242 -7.13 22.44 -9.53
CA PHE A 242 -7.88 21.42 -10.27
C PHE A 242 -8.28 20.21 -9.43
N GLY A 243 -8.07 20.28 -8.10
CA GLY A 243 -8.37 19.21 -7.17
C GLY A 243 -7.24 18.19 -7.01
N LEU A 244 -7.35 17.41 -5.93
CA LEU A 244 -6.29 16.49 -5.47
C LEU A 244 -5.85 15.48 -6.53
N GLU A 245 -6.77 15.05 -7.41
CA GLU A 245 -6.45 14.09 -8.47
C GLU A 245 -5.44 14.67 -9.48
N ALA A 246 -5.56 15.94 -9.84
CA ALA A 246 -4.66 16.58 -10.79
C ALA A 246 -3.22 16.67 -10.23
N GLY A 247 -3.09 17.02 -8.95
CA GLY A 247 -1.80 17.01 -8.25
C GLY A 247 -1.25 15.59 -8.10
N ALA A 248 -2.08 14.61 -7.75
CA ALA A 248 -1.67 13.22 -7.64
C ALA A 248 -1.09 12.69 -8.96
N ARG A 249 -1.74 12.96 -10.10
CA ARG A 249 -1.22 12.59 -11.43
C ARG A 249 0.16 13.18 -11.72
N ARG A 250 0.49 14.35 -11.16
CA ARG A 250 1.83 14.92 -11.27
C ARG A 250 2.85 14.18 -10.41
N PHE A 251 2.50 13.92 -9.16
CA PHE A 251 3.35 13.19 -8.22
C PHE A 251 3.68 11.77 -8.70
N LEU A 252 2.71 11.05 -9.26
CA LEU A 252 2.90 9.69 -9.78
C LEU A 252 3.99 9.59 -10.86
N LYS A 253 4.35 10.69 -11.54
CA LYS A 253 5.45 10.70 -12.53
C LYS A 253 6.83 10.52 -11.92
N ILE A 254 6.99 10.79 -10.62
CA ILE A 254 8.27 10.66 -9.91
C ILE A 254 8.23 9.58 -8.81
N ASP A 255 7.05 9.04 -8.53
CA ASP A 255 6.90 7.99 -7.53
C ASP A 255 7.51 6.67 -8.04
N GLU A 256 8.61 6.25 -7.41
CA GLU A 256 9.36 5.06 -7.82
C GLU A 256 8.58 3.76 -7.60
N GLN A 257 7.73 3.69 -6.57
CA GLN A 257 6.88 2.52 -6.35
C GLN A 257 5.82 2.41 -7.45
N PHE A 258 5.20 3.52 -7.83
CA PHE A 258 4.24 3.57 -8.93
C PHE A 258 4.89 3.19 -10.26
N LYS A 259 6.05 3.78 -10.59
CA LYS A 259 6.81 3.40 -11.80
C LYS A 259 7.14 1.92 -11.81
N LYS A 260 7.54 1.36 -10.67
CA LYS A 260 7.81 -0.08 -10.57
C LYS A 260 6.55 -0.93 -10.73
N ALA A 261 5.42 -0.50 -10.19
CA ALA A 261 4.14 -1.19 -10.38
C ALA A 261 3.73 -1.19 -11.85
N VAL A 262 3.80 -0.04 -12.53
CA VAL A 262 3.49 0.08 -13.96
C VAL A 262 4.41 -0.81 -14.81
N SER A 263 5.71 -0.81 -14.55
CA SER A 263 6.65 -1.68 -15.27
C SER A 263 6.52 -3.17 -14.93
N SER A 264 5.73 -3.53 -13.91
CA SER A 264 5.51 -4.93 -13.51
C SER A 264 4.29 -5.59 -14.18
N PHE A 265 3.51 -4.85 -14.96
CA PHE A 265 2.35 -5.40 -15.67
C PHE A 265 2.67 -6.57 -16.61
N PRO A 266 3.76 -6.56 -17.41
CA PRO A 266 4.10 -7.70 -18.26
C PRO A 266 4.27 -9.01 -17.47
N GLU A 267 4.95 -8.95 -16.32
CA GLU A 267 5.11 -10.11 -15.44
C GLU A 267 3.81 -10.52 -14.76
N SER A 268 2.96 -9.56 -14.37
CA SER A 268 1.63 -9.85 -13.83
C SER A 268 0.74 -10.57 -14.85
N ILE A 269 0.79 -10.16 -16.12
CA ILE A 269 0.08 -10.84 -17.22
C ILE A 269 0.60 -12.28 -17.38
N ALA A 270 1.92 -12.48 -17.35
CA ALA A 270 2.52 -13.80 -17.43
C ALA A 270 2.11 -14.71 -16.26
N LEU A 271 2.09 -14.16 -15.03
CA LEU A 271 1.62 -14.84 -13.83
C LEU A 271 0.16 -15.27 -13.97
N TYR A 272 -0.72 -14.35 -14.38
CA TYR A 272 -2.14 -14.63 -14.57
C TYR A 272 -2.37 -15.77 -15.59
N ARG A 273 -1.66 -15.75 -16.73
CA ARG A 273 -1.74 -16.81 -17.75
C ARG A 273 -1.29 -18.16 -17.20
N ARG A 274 -0.19 -18.18 -16.42
CA ARG A 274 0.32 -19.39 -15.78
C ARG A 274 -0.68 -19.96 -14.77
N ALA A 275 -1.28 -19.11 -13.92
CA ALA A 275 -2.28 -19.51 -12.95
C ALA A 275 -3.52 -20.13 -13.61
N LYS A 276 -4.02 -19.49 -14.68
CA LYS A 276 -5.14 -20.01 -15.47
C LYS A 276 -4.86 -21.41 -16.05
N LYS A 277 -3.66 -21.62 -16.61
CA LYS A 277 -3.24 -22.94 -17.14
C LYS A 277 -3.16 -24.00 -16.04
N PHE A 278 -2.69 -23.64 -14.85
CA PHE A 278 -2.62 -24.55 -13.71
C PHE A 278 -4.01 -24.99 -13.23
N HIS A 279 -4.97 -24.05 -13.11
CA HIS A 279 -6.34 -24.35 -12.74
C HIS A 279 -7.06 -25.22 -13.78
N GLY A 280 -6.90 -24.91 -15.08
CA GLY A 280 -7.47 -25.72 -16.16
C GLY A 280 -6.97 -27.17 -16.14
N LYS A 281 -5.68 -27.39 -15.88
CA LYS A 281 -5.11 -28.75 -15.77
C LYS A 281 -5.64 -29.54 -14.57
N LYS A 282 -5.85 -28.89 -13.41
CA LYS A 282 -6.41 -29.56 -12.22
C LYS A 282 -7.86 -29.97 -12.40
N LEU A 283 -8.68 -29.17 -13.09
CA LEU A 283 -10.06 -29.53 -13.39
C LEU A 283 -10.14 -30.78 -14.28
N VAL A 284 -9.30 -30.87 -15.31
CA VAL A 284 -9.23 -32.05 -16.17
C VAL A 284 -8.73 -33.28 -15.40
N ALA A 285 -7.75 -33.13 -14.52
CA ALA A 285 -7.23 -34.22 -13.70
C ALA A 285 -8.20 -34.71 -12.60
N ALA A 286 -9.18 -33.89 -12.21
CA ALA A 286 -10.20 -34.26 -11.21
C ALA A 286 -11.47 -34.87 -11.84
N GLN A 287 -11.57 -34.88 -13.17
CA GLN A 287 -12.68 -35.45 -13.94
C GLN A 287 -12.35 -36.82 -14.56
N ASN A 288 -11.10 -37.26 -14.44
CA ASN A 288 -10.61 -38.60 -14.81
C ASN A 288 -10.29 -39.41 -13.56
#